data_AF-A0A2V9CJX1-F1
#
_entry.id   AF-A0A2V9CJX1-F1
#
_cell.length_a   1.000
_cell.length_b   1.000
_cell.length_c   1.000
_cell.angle_alpha   90.00
_cell.angle_beta   90.00
_cell.angle_gamma   90.00
#
_symmetry.space_group_name_H-M   'P 1'
#
loop_
_entity.id
_entity.type
_entity.pdbx_description
1 polymer ?
#
loop_
_entity_poly.entity_id
_entity_poly.type
_entity_poly.pdbx_seq_one_letter_code
_entity_poly.pdbx_strand_id
1 'polypeptide(L)'
;MNAIFDILPLPGYFYTQQGIETPFFLVGTVAKPSSGIGVLASAPNSAYNQMLPPQAGCASPVRTCVLTAAFMEPKPKRNYVQQWNLNVQRQITPSLTATLGYVGSHGVHMLIRGDDGDMVIPCPLACGAGSVQIPGRVAWPFNPTGKDMRINPNFGTIRYMFFNTDASYNALQVNIQKRMSHGFQFGGSYTYGKGMDNDSATIAGDAFSNSITTWFWFATRAIRAGLPSVISTTIASRFPLRRLRLPLNALVS
;
A
#
# COMPACT_ATOMS: atom_id res chain seq x y z
N MET A 1 7.21 17.31 19.50
CA MET A 1 5.76 17.34 19.80
C MET A 1 5.15 16.06 19.25
N ASN A 2 4.31 15.38 20.04
CA ASN A 2 3.59 14.20 19.60
C ASN A 2 2.11 14.54 19.45
N ALA A 3 1.49 14.08 18.36
CA ALA A 3 0.07 14.24 18.12
C ALA A 3 -0.53 12.91 17.67
N ILE A 4 -1.78 12.68 18.06
CA ILE A 4 -2.56 11.52 17.65
C ILE A 4 -3.76 12.07 16.88
N PHE A 5 -3.90 11.62 15.65
CA PHE A 5 -5.00 11.99 14.77
C PHE A 5 -5.88 10.77 14.54
N ASP A 6 -7.17 10.96 14.77
CA ASP A 6 -8.16 9.97 14.40
C ASP A 6 -8.39 9.98 12.90
N ILE A 7 -8.40 8.80 12.29
CA ILE A 7 -8.84 8.65 10.91
C ILE A 7 -10.27 8.12 11.00
N LEU A 8 -11.22 9.03 10.85
CA LEU A 8 -12.63 8.67 10.72
C LEU A 8 -12.76 7.64 9.59
N PRO A 9 -13.40 6.48 9.84
CA PRO A 9 -13.71 5.54 8.77
C PRO A 9 -14.67 6.27 7.84
N LEU A 10 -14.17 6.76 6.70
CA LEU A 10 -15.01 7.51 5.77
C LEU A 10 -16.15 6.57 5.34
N PRO A 11 -17.42 6.99 5.44
CA PRO A 11 -18.55 6.21 4.96
C PRO A 11 -18.37 5.68 3.53
N GLY A 12 -17.58 6.39 2.70
CA GLY A 12 -17.23 5.99 1.34
C GLY A 12 -16.56 4.61 1.21
N TYR A 13 -15.82 4.15 2.23
CA TYR A 13 -15.25 2.80 2.24
C TYR A 13 -16.34 1.72 2.29
N PHE A 14 -17.42 1.95 3.03
CA PHE A 14 -18.55 1.04 3.08
C PHE A 14 -19.43 1.15 1.83
N TYR A 15 -19.70 2.38 1.35
CA TYR A 15 -20.56 2.60 0.17
C TYR A 15 -20.01 1.99 -1.12
N THR A 16 -18.69 2.02 -1.33
CA THR A 16 -18.07 1.45 -2.54
C THR A 16 -18.13 -0.08 -2.57
N GLN A 17 -18.28 -0.74 -1.42
CA GLN A 17 -18.42 -2.19 -1.35
C GLN A 17 -19.87 -2.66 -1.34
N GLN A 18 -20.83 -1.83 -0.91
CA GLN A 18 -22.26 -2.15 -0.98
C GLN A 18 -22.75 -2.52 -2.40
N GLY A 19 -22.11 -1.98 -3.45
CA GLY A 19 -22.44 -2.31 -4.85
C GLY A 19 -21.99 -3.69 -5.33
N ILE A 20 -21.22 -4.43 -4.51
CA ILE A 20 -20.62 -5.73 -4.86
C ILE A 20 -20.92 -6.82 -3.83
N GLU A 21 -21.91 -6.59 -2.94
CA GLU A 21 -22.37 -7.55 -1.94
C GLU A 21 -23.51 -8.42 -2.50
N THR A 22 -23.61 -9.66 -2.01
CA THR A 22 -24.76 -10.52 -2.32
C THR A 22 -26.06 -9.88 -1.85
N PRO A 23 -27.17 -10.00 -2.60
CA PRO A 23 -27.36 -10.86 -3.77
C PRO A 23 -27.16 -10.16 -5.13
N PHE A 24 -26.59 -8.96 -5.17
CA PHE A 24 -26.73 -8.07 -6.34
C PHE A 24 -25.66 -8.23 -7.43
N PHE A 25 -24.65 -9.08 -7.24
CA PHE A 25 -23.55 -9.23 -8.19
C PHE A 25 -23.05 -10.68 -8.34
N LEU A 26 -22.79 -11.10 -9.58
CA LEU A 26 -22.22 -12.40 -9.94
C LEU A 26 -20.96 -12.18 -10.77
N VAL A 27 -19.82 -12.75 -10.33
CA VAL A 27 -18.55 -12.72 -11.09
C VAL A 27 -18.30 -14.10 -11.67
N GLY A 28 -18.07 -14.17 -12.99
CA GLY A 28 -17.64 -15.38 -13.68
C GLY A 28 -16.21 -15.23 -14.19
N THR A 29 -15.39 -16.27 -14.03
CA THR A 29 -14.07 -16.37 -14.65
C THR A 29 -14.13 -17.35 -15.81
N VAL A 30 -13.61 -16.99 -16.99
CA VAL A 30 -13.60 -17.89 -18.15
C VAL A 30 -12.39 -18.81 -18.11
N ALA A 31 -12.59 -20.07 -17.71
CA ALA A 31 -11.51 -21.06 -17.49
C ALA A 31 -10.78 -21.49 -18.78
N LYS A 32 -11.34 -21.22 -19.96
CA LYS A 32 -10.69 -21.41 -21.26
C LYS A 32 -11.02 -20.21 -22.13
N PRO A 33 -10.08 -19.28 -22.38
CA PRO A 33 -10.30 -18.29 -23.41
C PRO A 33 -10.48 -19.05 -24.72
N SER A 34 -11.71 -19.19 -25.20
CA SER A 34 -11.91 -19.45 -26.62
C SER A 34 -11.12 -18.40 -27.36
N SER A 35 -10.33 -18.79 -28.36
CA SER A 35 -9.61 -17.89 -29.26
C SER A 35 -10.55 -16.75 -29.69
N GLY A 36 -10.48 -15.59 -29.03
CA GLY A 36 -11.52 -14.57 -29.15
C GLY A 36 -11.96 -13.85 -27.86
N ILE A 37 -11.38 -14.13 -26.68
CA ILE A 37 -11.49 -13.17 -25.57
C ILE A 37 -10.61 -11.97 -25.90
N GLY A 38 -11.22 -11.00 -26.55
CA GLY A 38 -10.65 -9.73 -26.93
C GLY A 38 -11.75 -8.84 -27.46
N VAL A 39 -11.63 -7.54 -27.17
CA VAL A 39 -12.41 -6.53 -27.86
C VAL A 39 -11.87 -6.48 -29.29
N LEU A 40 -12.52 -7.15 -30.23
CA LEU A 40 -12.18 -6.98 -31.64
C LEU A 40 -12.46 -5.50 -31.98
N ALA A 41 -11.51 -4.83 -32.64
CA ALA A 41 -11.69 -3.43 -33.04
C ALA A 41 -12.95 -3.21 -33.89
N SER A 42 -13.43 -4.26 -34.57
CA SER A 42 -14.66 -4.28 -35.37
C SER A 42 -15.95 -4.53 -34.56
N ALA A 43 -15.86 -4.94 -33.30
CA ALA A 43 -17.01 -5.27 -32.46
C ALA A 43 -16.70 -4.96 -30.99
N PRO A 44 -16.73 -3.67 -30.59
CA PRO A 44 -16.30 -3.24 -29.25
C PRO A 44 -17.10 -3.85 -28.08
N ASN A 45 -18.28 -4.42 -28.36
CA ASN A 45 -19.16 -5.03 -27.36
C ASN A 45 -19.09 -6.58 -27.35
N SER A 46 -18.20 -7.21 -28.14
CA SER A 46 -18.11 -8.67 -28.28
C SER A 46 -17.85 -9.39 -26.96
N ALA A 47 -17.10 -8.76 -26.04
CA ALA A 47 -16.83 -9.27 -24.71
C ALA A 47 -18.06 -9.21 -23.80
N TYR A 48 -18.92 -8.20 -23.93
CA TYR A 48 -20.13 -8.03 -23.11
C TYR A 48 -21.16 -9.12 -23.36
N ASN A 49 -21.28 -9.62 -24.59
CA ASN A 49 -22.21 -10.70 -24.94
C ASN A 49 -21.85 -12.05 -24.31
N GLN A 50 -20.61 -12.21 -23.81
CA GLN A 50 -20.19 -13.38 -23.04
C GLN A 50 -20.44 -13.22 -21.52
N MET A 51 -20.84 -12.02 -21.06
CA MET A 51 -20.96 -11.65 -19.65
C MET A 51 -22.40 -11.35 -19.18
N LEU A 52 -23.41 -11.45 -20.05
CA LEU A 52 -24.83 -11.18 -19.72
C LEU A 52 -25.64 -12.49 -19.49
N PRO A 53 -26.56 -12.58 -18.51
CA PRO A 53 -27.17 -13.84 -18.09
C PRO A 53 -28.53 -14.14 -18.76
N PRO A 54 -29.04 -15.37 -18.61
CA PRO A 54 -30.38 -15.53 -18.04
C PRO A 54 -30.26 -16.10 -16.63
N GLN A 55 -30.67 -15.31 -15.63
CA GLN A 55 -30.86 -15.79 -14.26
C GLN A 55 -32.22 -16.49 -14.15
N ALA A 56 -32.19 -17.81 -14.31
CA ALA A 56 -32.94 -18.83 -13.58
C ALA A 56 -32.46 -20.20 -14.08
N GLY A 57 -31.60 -20.90 -13.31
CA GLY A 57 -31.03 -22.20 -13.70
C GLY A 57 -29.70 -22.13 -14.46
N CYS A 58 -28.76 -21.33 -13.98
CA CYS A 58 -27.48 -20.96 -14.61
C CYS A 58 -26.76 -22.08 -15.40
N ALA A 59 -26.81 -22.02 -16.73
CA ALA A 59 -25.89 -22.70 -17.64
C ALA A 59 -24.89 -21.67 -18.21
N SER A 60 -23.79 -21.43 -17.50
CA SER A 60 -22.62 -20.74 -18.07
C SER A 60 -21.78 -21.76 -18.87
N PRO A 61 -21.13 -21.37 -19.99
CA PRO A 61 -20.13 -22.21 -20.66
C PRO A 61 -18.95 -22.57 -19.73
N VAL A 62 -18.84 -21.90 -18.58
CA VAL A 62 -17.97 -22.21 -17.47
C VAL A 62 -18.83 -22.67 -16.29
N ARG A 63 -19.09 -23.98 -16.25
CA ARG A 63 -19.96 -24.80 -15.39
C ARG A 63 -20.22 -24.46 -13.90
N THR A 64 -19.79 -23.34 -13.33
CA THR A 64 -20.06 -22.99 -11.92
C THR A 64 -20.35 -21.49 -11.78
N CYS A 65 -21.63 -21.14 -11.74
CA CYS A 65 -22.08 -19.81 -11.30
C CYS A 65 -22.13 -19.80 -9.77
N VAL A 66 -20.99 -19.51 -9.15
CA VAL A 66 -20.88 -19.34 -7.70
C VAL A 66 -21.02 -17.85 -7.35
N LEU A 67 -21.81 -17.53 -6.32
CA LEU A 67 -22.02 -16.15 -5.91
C LEU A 67 -20.73 -15.57 -5.32
N THR A 68 -20.49 -14.28 -5.58
CA THR A 68 -19.47 -13.50 -4.88
C THR A 68 -20.12 -12.84 -3.68
N ALA A 69 -19.53 -13.01 -2.50
CA ALA A 69 -19.95 -12.33 -1.28
C ALA A 69 -18.97 -11.24 -0.88
N ALA A 70 -19.45 -10.31 -0.06
CA ALA A 70 -18.61 -9.33 0.61
C ALA A 70 -18.68 -9.56 2.12
N PHE A 71 -17.55 -9.42 2.79
CA PHE A 71 -17.41 -9.52 4.22
C PHE A 71 -16.80 -8.22 4.76
N MET A 72 -17.53 -7.57 5.66
CA MET A 72 -17.04 -6.39 6.38
C MET A 72 -16.83 -6.77 7.83
N GLU A 73 -15.69 -6.38 8.41
CA GLU A 73 -15.46 -6.55 9.84
C GLU A 73 -16.59 -5.89 10.66
N PRO A 74 -17.39 -6.64 11.45
CA PRO A 74 -18.56 -6.08 12.12
C PRO A 74 -18.23 -5.09 13.25
N LYS A 75 -17.00 -5.16 13.79
CA LYS A 75 -16.53 -4.37 14.94
C LYS A 75 -15.11 -3.84 14.68
N PRO A 76 -14.92 -2.97 13.67
CA PRO A 76 -13.60 -2.48 13.32
C PRO A 76 -13.05 -1.63 14.46
N LYS A 77 -11.76 -1.80 14.75
CA LYS A 77 -11.07 -0.93 15.70
C LYS A 77 -10.87 0.45 15.08
N ARG A 78 -10.80 1.46 15.93
CA ARG A 78 -10.58 2.85 15.49
C ARG A 78 -9.20 2.97 14.85
N ASN A 79 -9.19 3.42 13.59
CA ASN A 79 -7.97 3.73 12.84
C ASN A 79 -7.42 5.08 13.30
N TYR A 80 -6.13 5.13 13.62
CA TYR A 80 -5.50 6.38 14.03
C TYR A 80 -4.05 6.43 13.55
N VAL A 81 -3.53 7.65 13.43
CA VAL A 81 -2.11 7.91 13.11
C VAL A 81 -1.48 8.69 14.24
N GLN A 82 -0.34 8.17 14.70
CA GLN A 82 0.54 8.84 15.64
C GLN A 82 1.63 9.53 14.84
N GLN A 83 1.90 10.81 15.15
CA GLN A 83 2.97 11.56 14.53
C GLN A 83 3.89 12.13 15.60
N TRP A 84 5.19 12.12 15.30
CA TRP A 84 6.22 12.72 16.13
C TRP A 84 7.15 13.57 15.30
N ASN A 85 7.46 14.74 15.83
CA ASN A 85 8.45 15.64 15.28
C ASN A 85 9.41 16.07 16.39
N LEU A 86 10.70 15.88 16.14
CA LEU A 86 11.78 16.34 16.99
C LEU A 86 12.71 17.22 16.15
N ASN A 87 12.97 18.43 16.62
CA ASN A 87 13.93 19.32 16.00
C ASN A 87 14.90 19.81 17.06
N VAL A 88 16.19 19.65 16.80
CA VAL A 88 17.28 20.15 17.64
C VAL A 88 18.13 21.05 16.78
N GLN A 89 18.19 22.32 17.15
CA GLN A 89 19.09 23.28 16.54
C GLN A 89 20.18 23.64 17.53
N ARG A 90 21.44 23.61 17.07
CA ARG A 90 22.58 24.01 17.88
C ARG A 90 23.55 24.84 17.07
N GLN A 91 23.97 25.95 17.66
CA GLN A 91 25.15 26.67 17.23
C GLN A 91 26.39 25.90 17.69
N ILE A 92 27.14 25.34 16.74
CA ILE A 92 28.36 24.56 17.00
C ILE A 92 29.55 25.50 17.19
N THR A 93 29.64 26.54 16.36
CA THR A 93 30.62 27.63 16.48
C THR A 93 29.91 28.97 16.21
N PRO A 94 30.51 30.13 16.52
CA PRO A 94 29.93 31.44 16.21
C PRO A 94 29.53 31.59 14.73
N SER A 95 30.19 30.85 13.84
CA SER A 95 29.95 30.84 12.39
C SER A 95 29.19 29.61 11.88
N LEU A 96 28.89 28.59 12.70
CA LEU A 96 28.31 27.32 12.25
C LEU A 96 27.08 26.95 13.08
N THR A 97 25.96 26.77 12.40
CA THR A 97 24.70 26.27 12.97
C THR A 97 24.32 24.96 12.31
N ALA A 98 23.95 23.96 13.11
CA ALA A 98 23.41 22.71 12.63
C ALA A 98 22.00 22.51 13.18
N THR A 99 21.10 22.02 12.34
CA THR A 99 19.74 21.64 12.68
C THR A 99 19.55 20.18 12.31
N LEU A 100 19.08 19.39 13.28
CA LEU A 100 18.72 18.00 13.13
C LEU A 100 17.22 17.86 13.37
N GLY A 101 16.49 17.44 12.34
CA GLY A 101 15.07 17.15 12.38
C GLY A 101 14.83 15.65 12.23
N TYR A 102 13.92 15.11 13.01
CA TYR A 102 13.40 13.76 12.85
C TYR A 102 11.87 13.81 12.84
N VAL A 103 11.29 13.20 11.82
CA VAL A 103 9.85 13.13 11.60
C VAL A 103 9.47 11.67 11.46
N GLY A 104 8.45 11.22 12.17
CA GLY A 104 7.88 9.91 11.87
C GLY A 104 6.39 9.86 12.11
N SER A 105 5.79 8.85 11.52
CA SER A 105 4.39 8.52 11.66
C SER A 105 4.19 7.02 11.79
N HIS A 106 3.13 6.65 12.49
CA HIS A 106 2.68 5.27 12.62
C HIS A 106 1.16 5.20 12.60
N GLY A 107 0.62 4.58 11.55
CA GLY A 107 -0.80 4.26 11.40
C GLY A 107 -1.11 2.89 11.98
N VAL A 108 -2.21 2.79 12.71
CA VAL A 108 -2.65 1.57 13.41
C VAL A 108 -4.12 1.32 13.11
N HIS A 109 -4.48 0.04 12.94
CA HIS A 109 -5.82 -0.39 12.50
C HIS A 109 -6.20 0.22 11.15
N MET A 110 -5.21 0.28 10.26
CA MET A 110 -5.44 0.70 8.89
C MET A 110 -6.27 -0.35 8.16
N LEU A 111 -6.92 0.13 7.10
CA LEU A 111 -7.76 -0.69 6.25
C LEU A 111 -6.92 -1.66 5.44
N ILE A 112 -7.40 -2.88 5.29
CA ILE A 112 -6.98 -3.82 4.25
C ILE A 112 -8.21 -4.32 3.51
N ARG A 113 -8.10 -4.39 2.19
CA ARG A 113 -9.11 -4.93 1.29
C ARG A 113 -8.46 -6.03 0.44
N GLY A 114 -9.20 -7.10 0.21
CA GLY A 114 -8.82 -8.10 -0.79
C GLY A 114 -10.04 -8.58 -1.57
N ASP A 115 -9.77 -9.09 -2.77
CA ASP A 115 -10.83 -9.57 -3.66
C ASP A 115 -11.29 -11.00 -3.34
N ASP A 116 -10.50 -11.79 -2.61
CA ASP A 116 -10.85 -13.15 -2.23
C ASP A 116 -10.29 -13.61 -0.88
N GLY A 117 -11.06 -13.41 0.17
CA GLY A 117 -10.81 -13.89 1.52
C GLY A 117 -11.20 -15.35 1.74
N ASP A 118 -11.82 -16.02 0.76
CA ASP A 118 -12.21 -17.43 0.85
C ASP A 118 -11.02 -18.34 0.53
N MET A 119 -9.97 -18.18 1.33
CA MET A 119 -8.74 -18.93 1.20
C MET A 119 -8.74 -20.13 2.14
N VAL A 120 -7.98 -21.15 1.77
CA VAL A 120 -7.52 -22.13 2.77
C VAL A 120 -6.73 -21.35 3.82
N ILE A 121 -6.80 -21.73 5.09
CA ILE A 121 -5.99 -21.12 6.17
C ILE A 121 -4.88 -22.11 6.54
N PRO A 122 -3.62 -21.68 6.68
CA PRO A 122 -2.55 -22.57 7.04
C PRO A 122 -2.72 -22.95 8.51
N CYS A 123 -2.63 -24.24 8.79
CA CYS A 123 -2.84 -24.79 10.11
C CYS A 123 -1.51 -25.29 10.69
N PRO A 124 -1.37 -25.36 12.02
CA PRO A 124 -0.33 -26.19 12.63
C PRO A 124 -0.43 -27.61 12.04
N LEU A 125 0.69 -28.30 11.82
CA LEU A 125 0.76 -29.64 11.18
C LEU A 125 -0.11 -30.74 11.84
N ALA A 126 -0.88 -30.43 12.90
CA ALA A 126 -1.87 -31.28 13.54
C ALA A 126 -3.22 -31.38 12.79
N CYS A 127 -3.52 -30.49 11.84
CA CYS A 127 -4.84 -30.48 11.16
C CYS A 127 -4.88 -31.26 9.82
N GLY A 128 -3.78 -31.92 9.42
CA GLY A 128 -3.73 -32.80 8.26
C GLY A 128 -3.49 -34.25 8.67
N ALA A 129 -4.33 -35.18 8.21
CA ALA A 129 -4.07 -36.62 8.36
C ALA A 129 -2.81 -36.99 7.56
N GLY A 130 -1.65 -37.12 8.23
CA GLY A 130 -0.41 -37.63 7.65
C GLY A 130 0.84 -36.73 7.74
N SER A 131 0.81 -35.59 8.43
CA SER A 131 1.96 -34.67 8.48
C SER A 131 2.92 -34.94 9.66
N VAL A 132 4.22 -35.10 9.35
CA VAL A 132 5.34 -35.19 10.32
C VAL A 132 5.35 -33.95 11.22
N GLN A 133 5.25 -34.12 12.54
CA GLN A 133 5.28 -33.00 13.49
C GLN A 133 6.65 -32.30 13.50
N ILE A 134 6.70 -31.05 13.04
CA ILE A 134 7.82 -30.14 13.31
C ILE A 134 7.29 -28.98 14.17
N PRO A 135 7.65 -28.92 15.47
CA PRO A 135 7.23 -27.84 16.35
C PRO A 135 7.59 -26.46 15.78
N GLY A 136 6.64 -25.51 15.83
CA GLY A 136 6.85 -24.13 15.39
C GLY A 136 6.74 -23.88 13.88
N ARG A 137 6.35 -24.86 13.07
CA ARG A 137 6.09 -24.67 11.63
C ARG A 137 4.59 -24.72 11.32
N VAL A 138 4.14 -23.78 10.48
CA VAL A 138 2.80 -23.74 9.92
C VAL A 138 2.92 -24.22 8.47
N ALA A 139 1.99 -25.07 8.03
CA ALA A 139 1.95 -25.54 6.66
C ALA A 139 0.54 -25.39 6.10
N TRP A 140 0.46 -25.22 4.78
CA TRP A 140 -0.81 -25.37 4.07
C TRP A 140 -1.29 -26.81 4.21
N PRO A 141 -2.56 -27.04 4.62
CA PRO A 141 -3.04 -28.40 4.84
C PRO A 141 -3.04 -29.18 3.53
N PHE A 142 -2.57 -30.43 3.61
CA PHE A 142 -2.71 -31.38 2.52
C PHE A 142 -4.18 -31.86 2.45
N ASN A 143 -4.73 -31.95 1.23
CA ASN A 143 -6.12 -32.38 1.00
C ASN A 143 -6.19 -33.84 0.50
N PRO A 144 -6.17 -34.85 1.39
CA PRO A 144 -6.27 -36.25 0.98
C PRO A 144 -7.69 -36.63 0.51
N THR A 145 -8.70 -35.83 0.84
CA THR A 145 -10.12 -36.15 0.60
C THR A 145 -10.70 -35.55 -0.68
N GLY A 146 -9.98 -34.63 -1.34
CA GLY A 146 -10.48 -33.87 -2.49
C GLY A 146 -11.64 -32.91 -2.16
N LYS A 147 -11.99 -32.74 -0.87
CA LYS A 147 -13.03 -31.80 -0.43
C LYS A 147 -12.47 -30.38 -0.43
N ASP A 148 -13.28 -29.41 -0.83
CA ASP A 148 -12.87 -28.01 -0.79
C ASP A 148 -12.51 -27.59 0.66
N MET A 149 -11.33 -27.00 0.83
CA MET A 149 -10.76 -26.61 2.11
C MET A 149 -10.79 -25.10 2.35
N ARG A 150 -11.42 -24.34 1.43
CA ARG A 150 -11.70 -22.92 1.62
C ARG A 150 -12.64 -22.70 2.80
N ILE A 151 -12.66 -21.49 3.35
CA ILE A 151 -13.42 -21.13 4.55
C ILE A 151 -14.92 -21.37 4.34
N ASN A 152 -15.45 -21.06 3.16
CA ASN A 152 -16.84 -21.28 2.81
C ASN A 152 -16.99 -21.73 1.34
N PRO A 153 -17.05 -23.04 1.09
CA PRO A 153 -17.10 -23.59 -0.27
C PRO A 153 -18.41 -23.30 -1.03
N ASN A 154 -19.42 -22.70 -0.39
CA ASN A 154 -20.68 -22.31 -1.04
C ASN A 154 -20.56 -21.02 -1.86
N PHE A 155 -19.48 -20.24 -1.66
CA PHE A 155 -19.23 -19.00 -2.39
C PHE A 155 -18.04 -19.16 -3.35
N GLY A 156 -18.00 -18.30 -4.36
CA GLY A 156 -16.89 -18.21 -5.30
C GLY A 156 -15.76 -17.42 -4.66
N THR A 157 -15.81 -16.11 -4.80
CA THR A 157 -14.91 -15.18 -4.14
C THR A 157 -15.62 -14.50 -2.98
N ILE A 158 -14.89 -14.28 -1.87
CA ILE A 158 -15.39 -13.49 -0.74
C ILE A 158 -14.55 -12.24 -0.60
N ARG A 159 -15.01 -11.12 -1.14
CA ARG A 159 -14.32 -9.83 -0.97
C ARG A 159 -14.35 -9.44 0.49
N TYR A 160 -13.24 -8.98 1.05
CA TYR A 160 -13.20 -8.65 2.47
C TYR A 160 -12.67 -7.25 2.74
N MET A 161 -13.01 -6.75 3.91
CA MET A 161 -12.50 -5.52 4.48
C MET A 161 -12.23 -5.71 5.97
N PHE A 162 -10.97 -5.53 6.37
CA PHE A 162 -10.54 -5.59 7.77
C PHE A 162 -9.76 -4.34 8.17
N PHE A 163 -9.64 -4.11 9.48
CA PHE A 163 -8.92 -2.95 10.05
C PHE A 163 -7.73 -3.42 10.90
N ASN A 164 -6.82 -4.19 10.28
CA ASN A 164 -5.72 -4.86 10.97
C ASN A 164 -4.36 -4.74 10.25
N THR A 165 -4.11 -3.59 9.62
CA THR A 165 -2.80 -3.25 9.05
C THR A 165 -2.14 -2.09 9.78
N ASP A 166 -0.81 -2.04 9.67
CA ASP A 166 0.01 -0.94 10.15
C ASP A 166 0.83 -0.32 9.01
N ALA A 167 1.13 0.97 9.16
CA ALA A 167 2.08 1.66 8.30
C ALA A 167 2.97 2.53 9.17
N SER A 168 4.25 2.61 8.83
CA SER A 168 5.24 3.42 9.55
C SER A 168 6.09 4.20 8.58
N TYR A 169 6.39 5.45 8.92
CA TYR A 169 7.30 6.30 8.17
C TYR A 169 8.29 6.96 9.10
N ASN A 170 9.55 7.02 8.69
CA ASN A 170 10.63 7.61 9.45
C ASN A 170 11.50 8.44 8.51
N ALA A 171 11.71 9.71 8.85
CA ALA A 171 12.56 10.62 8.10
C ALA A 171 13.52 11.38 9.00
N LEU A 172 14.77 11.45 8.56
CA LEU A 172 15.85 12.24 9.14
C LEU A 172 16.15 13.41 8.21
N GLN A 173 16.21 14.61 8.77
CA GLN A 173 16.55 15.85 8.08
C GLN A 173 17.74 16.49 8.79
N VAL A 174 18.78 16.81 8.03
CA VAL A 174 19.99 17.47 8.52
C VAL A 174 20.14 18.75 7.73
N ASN A 175 20.37 19.86 8.42
CA ASN A 175 20.70 21.14 7.80
C ASN A 175 21.91 21.74 8.49
N ILE A 176 22.88 22.19 7.71
CA ILE A 176 24.12 22.81 8.20
C ILE A 176 24.26 24.15 7.50
N GLN A 177 24.41 25.21 8.28
CA GLN A 177 24.64 26.57 7.78
C GLN A 177 25.90 27.15 8.40
N LYS A 178 26.84 27.56 7.54
CA LYS A 178 28.06 28.26 7.92
C LYS A 178 28.04 29.69 7.40
N ARG A 179 28.08 30.65 8.31
CA ARG A 179 28.26 32.09 8.04
C ARG A 179 29.72 32.45 8.28
N MET A 180 30.56 32.52 7.25
CA MET A 180 31.94 32.98 7.41
C MET A 180 32.01 34.51 7.40
N SER A 181 32.93 35.07 8.20
CA SER A 181 33.14 36.51 8.39
C SER A 181 33.67 37.24 7.14
N HIS A 182 34.25 36.53 6.17
CA HIS A 182 34.83 37.13 4.95
C HIS A 182 33.93 37.02 3.70
N GLY A 183 32.61 37.03 3.90
CA GLY A 183 31.62 37.15 2.82
C GLY A 183 31.21 35.83 2.14
N PHE A 184 31.82 34.70 2.51
CA PHE A 184 31.43 33.37 2.03
C PHE A 184 30.37 32.74 2.93
N GLN A 185 29.24 32.31 2.35
CA GLN A 185 28.23 31.51 3.04
C GLN A 185 28.14 30.12 2.43
N PHE A 186 28.06 29.10 3.29
CA PHE A 186 27.94 27.71 2.89
C PHE A 186 26.74 27.07 3.60
N GLY A 187 25.91 26.36 2.85
CA GLY A 187 24.76 25.62 3.35
C GLY A 187 24.73 24.21 2.78
N GLY A 188 24.41 23.24 3.62
CA GLY A 188 24.18 21.85 3.22
C GLY A 188 22.89 21.34 3.85
N SER A 189 22.11 20.56 3.10
CA SER A 189 20.95 19.86 3.63
C SER A 189 20.93 18.42 3.13
N TYR A 190 20.49 17.51 4.00
CA TYR A 190 20.37 16.09 3.72
C TYR A 190 19.06 15.58 4.31
N THR A 191 18.24 14.90 3.51
CA THR A 191 17.01 14.26 3.97
C THR A 191 17.02 12.79 3.57
N TYR A 192 16.77 11.92 4.53
CA TYR A 192 16.56 10.48 4.33
C TYR A 192 15.19 10.10 4.86
N GLY A 193 14.40 9.35 4.11
CA GLY A 193 13.09 8.87 4.53
C GLY A 193 12.85 7.42 4.14
N LYS A 194 12.21 6.64 5.02
CA LYS A 194 11.81 5.25 4.79
C LYS A 194 10.39 5.01 5.29
N GLY A 195 9.56 4.46 4.40
CA GLY A 195 8.21 3.97 4.72
C GLY A 195 8.17 2.44 4.74
N MET A 196 7.29 1.86 5.56
CA MET A 196 6.96 0.44 5.57
C MET A 196 5.48 0.27 5.88
N ASP A 197 4.80 -0.61 5.16
CA ASP A 197 3.40 -0.96 5.37
C ASP A 197 3.18 -2.47 5.22
N ASN A 198 2.03 -2.95 5.72
CA ASN A 198 1.60 -4.34 5.53
C ASN A 198 0.71 -4.54 4.31
N ASP A 199 0.15 -3.46 3.78
CA ASP A 199 -0.77 -3.52 2.66
C ASP A 199 -0.74 -2.18 1.91
N SER A 200 -0.76 -2.30 0.58
CA SER A 200 -0.74 -1.18 -0.35
C SER A 200 -1.70 -1.49 -1.48
N ALA A 201 -3.00 -1.28 -1.23
CA ALA A 201 -4.06 -1.52 -2.20
C ALA A 201 -5.00 -0.32 -2.29
N THR A 202 -5.52 -0.09 -3.50
CA THR A 202 -6.63 0.84 -3.71
C THR A 202 -7.96 0.13 -3.44
N ILE A 203 -9.02 0.90 -3.15
CA ILE A 203 -10.36 0.35 -3.01
C ILE A 203 -10.98 -0.08 -4.35
N ALA A 204 -10.51 0.52 -5.45
CA ALA A 204 -10.83 0.06 -6.80
C ALA A 204 -9.95 -1.16 -7.10
N GLY A 205 -10.51 -2.20 -7.73
CA GLY A 205 -9.78 -3.45 -8.00
C GLY A 205 -8.47 -3.24 -8.78
N ASP A 206 -7.67 -4.30 -8.87
CA ASP A 206 -6.33 -4.23 -9.43
C ASP A 206 -6.27 -3.72 -10.88
N ALA A 207 -5.23 -2.95 -11.19
CA ALA A 207 -5.02 -2.35 -12.51
C ALA A 207 -4.64 -3.36 -13.60
N PHE A 208 -4.11 -4.54 -13.23
CA PHE A 208 -3.72 -5.58 -14.17
C PHE A 208 -4.42 -6.90 -13.87
N SER A 209 -4.87 -7.58 -14.91
CA SER A 209 -5.58 -8.87 -14.80
C SER A 209 -4.74 -10.00 -14.18
N ASN A 210 -3.43 -9.88 -14.16
CA ASN A 210 -2.48 -10.85 -13.57
C ASN A 210 -1.90 -10.37 -12.23
N SER A 211 -2.49 -9.34 -11.63
CA SER A 211 -2.08 -8.87 -10.30
C SER A 211 -2.45 -9.86 -9.22
N ILE A 212 -1.71 -9.82 -8.11
CA ILE A 212 -2.10 -10.54 -6.90
C ILE A 212 -3.17 -9.69 -6.21
N THR A 213 -4.42 -10.08 -6.37
CA THR A 213 -5.61 -9.33 -5.90
C THR A 213 -5.89 -9.50 -4.41
N THR A 214 -5.19 -10.44 -3.76
CA THR A 214 -5.39 -10.74 -2.35
C THR A 214 -4.11 -11.18 -1.67
N TRP A 215 -3.78 -10.48 -0.58
CA TRP A 215 -2.69 -10.86 0.33
C TRP A 215 -3.19 -11.67 1.52
N PHE A 216 -2.28 -12.34 2.24
CA PHE A 216 -2.62 -13.16 3.41
C PHE A 216 -3.16 -12.31 4.57
N TRP A 217 -4.47 -12.04 4.57
CA TRP A 217 -5.13 -11.23 5.60
C TRP A 217 -5.03 -11.81 7.00
N PHE A 218 -4.87 -13.13 7.13
CA PHE A 218 -4.65 -13.81 8.40
C PHE A 218 -3.21 -13.64 8.94
N ALA A 219 -2.29 -13.11 8.13
CA ALA A 219 -0.86 -12.95 8.47
C ALA A 219 -0.28 -11.62 7.96
N THR A 220 -0.95 -10.50 8.24
CA THR A 220 -0.55 -9.15 7.76
C THR A 220 0.89 -8.76 8.12
N ARG A 221 1.43 -9.25 9.24
CA ARG A 221 2.83 -8.98 9.63
C ARG A 221 3.87 -9.68 8.75
N ALA A 222 3.52 -10.83 8.16
CA ALA A 222 4.43 -11.58 7.29
C ALA A 222 4.63 -10.90 5.92
N ILE A 223 3.69 -10.04 5.52
CA ILE A 223 3.69 -9.34 4.23
C ILE A 223 4.20 -7.89 4.34
N ARG A 224 4.77 -7.51 5.50
CA ARG A 224 5.28 -6.14 5.72
C ARG A 224 6.44 -5.84 4.78
N ALA A 225 6.27 -4.85 3.91
CA ALA A 225 7.26 -4.47 2.91
C ALA A 225 7.75 -3.03 3.12
N GLY A 226 8.97 -2.75 2.67
CA GLY A 226 9.54 -1.41 2.69
C GLY A 226 9.27 -0.67 1.39
N LEU A 227 8.79 0.56 1.49
CA LEU A 227 8.68 1.49 0.38
C LEU A 227 10.09 2.01 -0.02
N PRO A 228 10.30 2.44 -1.28
CA PRO A 228 11.55 3.04 -1.72
C PRO A 228 11.98 4.17 -0.79
N SER A 229 13.26 4.14 -0.38
CA SER A 229 13.79 5.20 0.48
C SER A 229 14.01 6.47 -0.33
N VAL A 230 13.64 7.61 0.23
CA VAL A 230 13.87 8.92 -0.39
C VAL A 230 15.15 9.51 0.18
N ILE A 231 16.11 9.85 -0.67
CA ILE A 231 17.34 10.56 -0.31
C ILE A 231 17.39 11.86 -1.10
N SER A 232 17.59 12.98 -0.42
CA SER A 232 17.81 14.29 -1.05
C SER A 232 18.98 15.00 -0.39
N THR A 233 19.90 15.51 -1.21
CA THR A 233 21.07 16.27 -0.77
C THR A 233 21.13 17.57 -1.56
N THR A 234 21.27 18.70 -0.87
CA THR A 234 21.46 20.01 -1.52
C THR A 234 22.61 20.74 -0.86
N ILE A 235 23.53 21.26 -1.68
CA ILE A 235 24.66 22.07 -1.24
C ILE A 235 24.56 23.43 -1.95
N ALA A 236 24.62 24.51 -1.19
CA ALA A 236 24.59 25.87 -1.70
C ALA A 236 25.77 26.68 -1.14
N SER A 237 26.42 27.45 -2.01
CA SER A 237 27.45 28.40 -1.62
C SER A 237 27.15 29.76 -2.23
N ARG A 238 27.44 30.84 -1.48
CA ARG A 238 27.25 32.20 -1.97
C ARG A 238 28.53 32.99 -1.74
N PHE A 239 29.06 33.57 -2.81
CA PHE A 239 30.19 34.48 -2.79
C PHE A 239 29.70 35.93 -2.86
N PRO A 240 30.40 36.89 -2.23
CA PRO A 240 30.09 38.29 -2.40
C PRO A 240 30.56 38.72 -3.80
N LEU A 241 29.68 39.34 -4.57
CA LEU A 241 30.04 39.96 -5.85
C LEU A 241 31.07 41.07 -5.56
N ARG A 242 32.34 40.85 -5.95
CA ARG A 242 33.29 41.96 -6.07
C ARG A 242 32.76 42.88 -7.18
N ARG A 243 32.25 44.07 -6.82
CA ARG A 243 32.17 45.16 -7.79
C ARG A 243 33.61 45.48 -8.22
N LEU A 244 33.99 45.06 -9.42
CA LEU A 244 35.14 45.64 -10.10
C LEU A 244 34.82 47.13 -10.31
N ARG A 245 35.36 48.02 -9.48
CA ARG A 245 35.54 49.41 -9.87
C ARG A 245 36.75 49.42 -10.81
N LEU A 246 36.49 49.43 -12.11
CA LEU A 246 37.50 49.81 -13.11
C LEU A 246 37.97 51.23 -12.76
N PRO A 247 39.28 51.50 -12.66
CA PRO A 247 39.75 52.87 -12.58
C PRO A 247 39.41 53.57 -13.90
N LEU A 248 38.60 54.61 -13.80
CA LEU A 248 38.31 55.54 -14.86
C LEU A 248 39.58 56.38 -15.08
N ASN A 249 40.47 55.97 -15.97
CA ASN A 249 41.50 56.82 -16.60
C ASN A 249 42.30 56.03 -17.63
N ALA A 250 41.89 56.10 -18.89
CA ALA A 250 42.75 56.09 -20.08
C ALA A 250 41.85 56.17 -21.32
N LEU A 251 41.68 57.39 -21.87
CA LEU A 251 41.49 57.70 -23.30
C LEU A 251 41.06 59.16 -23.46
N VAL A 252 42.03 60.08 -23.34
CA VAL A 252 42.05 61.36 -24.07
C VAL A 252 43.53 61.69 -24.36
N SER A 253 43.98 61.29 -25.55
CA SER A 253 44.85 62.04 -26.47
C SER A 253 45.22 61.14 -27.63
#